data_AF-A0A7J5V787-F1
#
_entry.id   AF-A0A7J5V787-F1
#
_cell.length_a   1.000
_cell.length_b   1.000
_cell.length_c   1.000
_cell.angle_alpha   90.00
_cell.angle_beta   90.00
_cell.angle_gamma   90.00
#
_symmetry.space_group_name_H-M   'P 1'
#
loop_
_entity.id
_entity.type
_entity.pdbx_description
1 polymer ?
#
loop_
_entity_poly.entity_id
_entity_poly.type
_entity_poly.pdbx_seq_one_letter_code
_entity_poly.pdbx_strand_id
1 'polypeptide(L)' 'MKEDKVFLDTNILIYAYDVSSGSKHDVARNIVADLWNFRTGILSIQVLQELYINGQIIDGVMIKNPFVT' A
#
# COMPACT_ATOMS: atom_id res chain seq x y z
N MET A 1 5.04 -19.95 -18.65
CA MET A 1 5.01 -18.50 -18.40
C MET A 1 5.57 -18.28 -17.02
N LYS A 2 6.57 -17.42 -16.87
CA LYS A 2 7.02 -16.95 -15.55
C LYS A 2 5.76 -16.40 -14.87
N GLU A 3 5.46 -16.82 -13.65
CA GLU A 3 4.34 -16.22 -12.91
C GLU A 3 4.57 -14.70 -12.92
N ASP A 4 3.65 -13.94 -13.54
CA ASP A 4 3.80 -12.49 -13.70
C ASP A 4 3.68 -11.84 -12.33
N LYS A 5 4.83 -11.71 -11.66
CA LYS A 5 4.92 -11.06 -10.37
C LYS A 5 4.75 -9.56 -10.54
N VAL A 6 3.97 -8.96 -9.66
CA VAL A 6 3.64 -7.53 -9.68
C VAL A 6 4.41 -6.85 -8.57
N PHE A 7 5.22 -5.86 -8.92
CA PHE A 7 5.89 -5.01 -7.94
C PHE A 7 4.91 -3.95 -7.41
N LEU A 8 4.75 -3.87 -6.10
CA LEU A 8 3.88 -2.87 -5.46
C LEU A 8 4.67 -1.63 -5.08
N ASP A 9 4.13 -0.48 -5.44
CA ASP A 9 4.58 0.83 -4.98
C ASP A 9 3.95 1.20 -3.62
N THR A 10 4.62 2.07 -2.87
CA THR A 10 4.17 2.57 -1.57
C THR A 10 2.79 3.20 -1.64
N ASN A 11 2.45 3.92 -2.71
CA ASN A 11 1.16 4.60 -2.84
C ASN A 11 -0.03 3.64 -2.83
N ILE A 12 0.12 2.44 -3.42
CA ILE A 12 -0.93 1.43 -3.42
C ILE A 12 -1.16 0.92 -1.99
N LEU A 13 -0.09 0.69 -1.23
CA LEU A 13 -0.21 0.30 0.17
C LEU A 13 -0.86 1.42 0.99
N ILE A 14 -0.45 2.67 0.79
CA ILE A 14 -1.02 3.84 1.45
C ILE A 14 -2.54 3.89 1.24
N TYR A 15 -2.99 3.84 -0.02
CA TYR A 15 -4.41 3.89 -0.33
C TYR A 15 -5.18 2.68 0.18
N ALA A 16 -4.58 1.48 0.18
CA ALA A 16 -5.21 0.27 0.70
C ALA A 16 -5.50 0.35 2.21
N TYR A 17 -4.74 1.15 2.96
CA TYR A 17 -4.95 1.34 4.40
C TYR A 17 -5.75 2.60 4.76
N ASP A 18 -5.67 3.66 3.97
CA ASP A 18 -6.36 4.93 4.25
C ASP A 18 -7.82 4.92 3.78
N VAL A 19 -8.75 4.63 4.68
CA VAL A 19 -10.20 4.60 4.39
C VAL A 19 -10.74 5.96 3.95
N SER A 20 -10.04 7.05 4.25
CA SER A 20 -10.43 8.40 3.81
C SER A 20 -10.16 8.65 2.32
N SER A 21 -9.38 7.78 1.66
CA SER A 21 -9.00 7.90 0.25
C SER A 21 -10.10 7.46 -0.75
N GLY A 22 -11.31 7.13 -0.28
CA GLY A 22 -12.51 6.90 -1.12
C GLY A 22 -12.30 5.84 -2.21
N SER A 23 -12.58 6.16 -3.48
CA SER A 23 -12.47 5.18 -4.57
C SER A 23 -11.05 4.64 -4.76
N LYS A 24 -10.01 5.41 -4.41
CA LYS A 24 -8.63 4.91 -4.43
C LYS A 24 -8.40 3.84 -3.37
N HIS A 25 -9.05 3.98 -2.21
CA HIS A 25 -9.01 2.95 -1.16
C HIS A 25 -9.60 1.64 -1.67
N ASP A 26 -10.80 1.69 -2.25
CA ASP A 26 -11.49 0.49 -2.74
C ASP A 26 -10.66 -0.27 -3.78
N VAL A 27 -10.11 0.46 -4.76
CA VAL A 27 -9.28 -0.12 -5.82
C VAL A 27 -7.98 -0.69 -5.25
N ALA A 28 -7.27 0.07 -4.42
CA ALA A 28 -6.00 -0.36 -3.86
C ALA A 28 -6.17 -1.57 -2.91
N ARG A 29 -7.22 -1.58 -2.10
CA ARG A 29 -7.59 -2.70 -1.23
C ARG A 29 -7.79 -3.98 -2.04
N ASN A 30 -8.53 -3.91 -3.16
CA ASN A 30 -8.77 -5.06 -4.02
C ASN A 30 -7.46 -5.56 -4.66
N ILE A 31 -6.63 -4.65 -5.18
CA ILE A 31 -5.30 -5.00 -5.74
C ILE A 31 -4.44 -5.73 -4.69
N VAL A 32 -4.35 -5.21 -3.48
CA VAL A 32 -3.56 -5.83 -2.40
C VAL A 32 -4.11 -7.21 -2.03
N ALA A 33 -5.44 -7.33 -1.94
CA ALA A 33 -6.09 -8.61 -1.63
C ALA A 33 -5.82 -9.67 -2.71
N ASP A 34 -5.94 -9.31 -3.98
CA ASP A 34 -5.67 -10.21 -5.10
C ASP A 34 -4.20 -10.65 -5.12
N LEU A 35 -3.26 -9.73 -5.01
CA LEU A 35 -1.83 -10.03 -5.01
C LEU A 35 -1.42 -10.90 -3.80
N TRP A 36 -2.09 -10.75 -2.66
CA TRP A 36 -1.91 -11.61 -1.50
C TRP A 36 -2.45 -13.03 -1.72
N ASN A 37 -3.64 -13.15 -2.31
CA ASN A 37 -4.30 -14.43 -2.59
C ASN A 37 -3.51 -15.24 -3.63
N PHE A 38 -3.03 -14.59 -4.68
CA PHE A 38 -2.27 -15.23 -5.75
C PHE A 38 -0.77 -15.35 -5.46
N ARG A 39 -0.28 -14.78 -4.34
CA ARG A 39 1.14 -14.79 -3.96
C ARG A 39 2.07 -14.19 -5.03
N THR A 40 1.56 -13.25 -5.82
CA THR A 40 2.28 -12.62 -6.93
C THR A 40 2.83 -11.24 -6.60
N GLY A 41 2.50 -10.67 -5.44
CA GLY A 41 3.02 -9.38 -5.00
C GLY A 41 4.51 -9.42 -4.62
N ILE A 42 5.28 -8.45 -5.11
CA ILE A 42 6.67 -8.19 -4.70
C ILE A 42 6.76 -6.83 -4.04
N LEU A 43 7.49 -6.76 -2.94
CA LEU A 43 7.86 -5.53 -2.25
C LEU A 43 9.38 -5.44 -2.15
N SER A 44 9.90 -4.21 -2.12
CA SER A 44 11.29 -3.94 -1.74
C SER A 44 11.36 -3.40 -0.31
N ILE A 45 12.57 -3.43 0.28
CA ILE A 45 12.83 -2.77 1.57
C ILE A 45 12.53 -1.27 1.48
N GLN A 46 12.85 -0.63 0.35
CA GLN A 46 12.57 0.79 0.15
C GLN A 46 11.07 1.10 0.26
N VAL A 47 10.21 0.30 -0.39
CA VAL A 47 8.75 0.46 -0.30
C VAL A 47 8.25 0.33 1.14
N LEU A 48 8.81 -0.63 1.89
CA LEU A 48 8.47 -0.80 3.31
C LEU A 48 8.96 0.37 4.18
N GLN A 49 10.14 0.90 3.90
CA GLN A 49 10.69 2.07 4.60
C GLN A 49 9.83 3.30 4.35
N GLU A 50 9.48 3.57 3.09
CA GLU A 50 8.61 4.69 2.73
C GLU A 50 7.24 4.54 3.40
N LEU A 51 6.64 3.35 3.40
CA LEU A 51 5.35 3.12 4.07
C LEU A 51 5.43 3.45 5.57
N TYR A 52 6.48 2.99 6.25
CA TYR A 52 6.67 3.23 7.69
C TYR A 52 6.96 4.70 8.01
N ILE A 53 7.71 5.38 7.15
CA ILE A 53 8.14 6.77 7.36
C ILE A 53 7.00 7.76 7.04
N ASN A 54 6.20 7.48 6.02
CA ASN A 54 5.20 8.42 5.49
C ASN A 54 4.03 8.71 6.44
N GLY A 55 3.71 7.82 7.38
CA GLY A 55 2.60 8.08 8.28
C GLY A 55 2.22 6.92 9.19
N GLN A 56 1.27 7.18 10.07
CA GLN A 56 0.68 6.20 10.97
C GLN A 56 -0.80 6.01 10.61
N ILE A 57 -1.28 4.77 10.72
CA ILE A 57 -2.70 4.47 10.57
C ILE A 57 -3.37 4.58 11.95
N ILE A 58 -4.35 5.47 12.07
CA ILE A 58 -5.18 5.64 13.26
C ILE A 58 -6.64 5.49 12.83
N ASP A 59 -7.34 4.51 13.39
CA ASP A 59 -8.74 4.18 13.04
C ASP A 59 -8.99 4.02 11.52
N GLY A 60 -7.99 3.49 10.81
CA GLY A 60 -8.04 3.30 9.35
C GLY A 60 -7.76 4.56 8.54
N VAL A 61 -7.48 5.70 9.17
CA VAL A 61 -7.07 6.93 8.46
C VAL A 61 -5.55 7.06 8.52
N MET A 62 -4.95 7.39 7.37
CA MET A 62 -3.52 7.68 7.34
C MET A 62 -3.23 9.10 7.81
N ILE A 63 -2.52 9.21 8.93
CA ILE A 63 -1.97 10.46 9.42
C ILE A 63 -0.55 10.59 8.90
N LYS A 64 -0.34 11.57 8.01
CA LYS A 64 0.97 11.83 7.41
C LYS A 64 1.98 12.27 8.47
N ASN A 65 3.21 11.78 8.32
CA ASN A 65 4.33 12.21 9.13
C ASN A 65 4.70 13.66 8.76
N PRO A 66 4.58 14.63 9.68
CA PRO A 66 4.86 16.04 9.37
C PRO A 66 6.35 16.33 9.13
N PHE A 67 7.23 15.37 9.43
CA PHE A 67 8.68 15.48 9.22
C PHE A 67 9.12 14.91 7.86
N VAL A 68 8.18 14.50 7.02
CA VAL A 68 8.41 13.96 5.67
C VAL A 68 7.75 14.90 4.67
N THR A 69 8.57 15.48 3.80
CA THR A 69 8.17 16.51 2.82
C THR A 69 7.65 15.92 1.52
#